data_AF-A0AAU8JB03-F1
#
_entry.id   AF-A0AAU8JB03-F1
#
_cell.length_a   1.000
_cell.length_b   1.000
_cell.length_c   1.000
_cell.angle_alpha   90.00
_cell.angle_beta   90.00
_cell.angle_gamma   90.00
#
_symmetry.space_group_name_H-M   'P 1'
#
loop_
_entity.id
_entity.type
_entity.pdbx_description
1 polymer ?
#
loop_
_entity_poly.entity_id
_entity_poly.type
_entity_poly.pdbx_seq_one_letter_code
_entity_poly.pdbx_strand_id
1 'polypeptide(L)'
;MVDGEQPLTWYWNGRGWQGIGAEVEFGWGLWLGAGLLVLLPPAMIWLTSRIFPPLPDSPWAWFPDFWAVSAFFGHMTLVIWLWIKAVEFPVLAFIKAWGRRIR
;
A
#
# COMPACT_ATOMS: atom_id res chain seq x y z
N MET A 1 29.60 24.87 -24.80
CA MET A 1 29.86 23.70 -23.93
C MET A 1 28.71 23.63 -22.95
N VAL A 2 27.95 22.54 -22.98
CA VAL A 2 26.88 22.26 -22.02
C VAL A 2 27.32 20.96 -21.35
N ASP A 3 27.92 21.08 -20.17
CA ASP A 3 28.16 19.93 -19.30
C ASP A 3 26.81 19.56 -18.70
N GLY A 4 26.20 18.50 -19.23
CA GLY A 4 25.03 17.91 -18.60
C GLY A 4 25.46 17.29 -17.28
N GLU A 5 24.95 17.79 -16.16
CA GLU A 5 25.00 17.09 -14.89
C GLU A 5 24.30 15.73 -15.06
N GLN A 6 25.08 14.68 -15.33
CA GLN A 6 24.54 13.34 -15.27
C GLN A 6 24.23 13.06 -13.80
N PRO A 7 23.00 12.63 -13.45
CA PRO A 7 22.70 12.25 -12.08
C PRO A 7 23.70 11.16 -11.69
N LEU A 8 24.52 11.46 -10.67
CA LEU A 8 25.52 10.54 -10.12
C LEU A 8 24.77 9.32 -9.59
N THR A 9 24.50 8.36 -10.47
CA THR A 9 23.79 7.11 -10.15
C THR A 9 24.76 6.06 -9.59
N TRP A 10 26.07 6.32 -9.63
CA TRP A 10 27.12 5.41 -9.20
C TRP A 10 28.24 6.18 -8.50
N TYR A 11 28.72 5.66 -7.37
CA TYR A 11 29.95 6.13 -6.75
C TYR A 11 30.90 4.96 -6.46
N TRP A 12 32.20 5.24 -6.50
CA TRP A 12 33.23 4.27 -6.19
C TRP A 12 33.57 4.32 -4.70
N ASN A 13 33.48 3.18 -4.01
CA ASN A 13 33.74 3.09 -2.55
C ASN A 13 35.15 2.55 -2.21
N GLY A 14 36.05 2.47 -3.18
CA GLY A 14 37.39 1.90 -3.00
C GLY A 14 37.49 0.39 -3.21
N ARG A 15 36.36 -0.34 -3.30
CA ARG A 15 36.34 -1.79 -3.56
C ARG A 15 35.45 -2.19 -4.75
N GLY A 16 34.45 -1.38 -5.07
CA GLY A 16 33.52 -1.64 -6.16
C GLY A 16 32.69 -0.41 -6.51
N TRP A 17 32.02 -0.51 -7.66
CA TRP A 17 31.00 0.45 -8.07
C TRP A 17 29.72 0.16 -7.29
N GLN A 18 29.20 1.15 -6.55
CA GLN A 18 27.92 1.09 -5.87
C GLN A 18 26.94 2.07 -6.50
N GLY A 19 25.74 1.60 -6.79
CA GLY A 19 24.67 2.46 -7.28
C GLY A 19 24.10 3.29 -6.13
N ILE A 20 23.86 4.58 -6.36
CA ILE A 20 22.97 5.40 -5.53
C ILE A 20 21.53 5.05 -5.93
N GLY A 21 21.16 3.79 -5.75
CA GLY A 21 19.76 3.48 -5.60
C GLY A 21 19.34 4.16 -4.32
N ALA A 22 18.42 5.12 -4.39
CA ALA A 22 17.67 5.49 -3.19
C ALA A 22 17.04 4.18 -2.70
N GLU A 23 17.67 3.52 -1.73
CA GLU A 23 16.97 2.53 -0.92
C GLU A 23 15.74 3.27 -0.44
N VAL A 24 14.57 2.83 -0.89
CA VAL A 24 13.32 3.34 -0.36
C VAL A 24 13.30 2.88 1.09
N GLU A 25 13.87 3.70 1.98
CA GLU A 25 13.83 3.47 3.41
C GLU A 25 12.38 3.62 3.83
N PHE A 26 11.70 2.48 3.91
CA PHE A 26 10.35 2.38 4.47
C PHE A 26 10.44 2.64 5.98
N GLY A 27 10.53 3.92 6.36
CA GLY A 27 10.59 4.34 7.75
C GLY A 27 9.30 4.01 8.49
N TRP A 28 9.39 3.91 9.82
CA TRP A 28 8.24 3.61 10.70
C TRP A 28 7.03 4.53 10.50
N GLY A 29 7.26 5.80 10.13
CA GLY A 29 6.18 6.74 9.83
C GLY A 29 5.29 6.29 8.66
N LEU A 30 5.86 5.64 7.65
CA LEU A 30 5.08 5.15 6.52
C LEU A 30 4.20 3.96 6.93
N TRP A 31 4.75 3.02 7.71
CA TRP A 31 4.00 1.88 8.23
C TRP A 31 2.85 2.32 9.14
N LEU A 32 3.10 3.32 10.00
CA LEU A 32 2.05 3.95 10.81
C LEU A 32 0.98 4.62 9.96
N GLY A 33 1.39 5.38 8.92
CA GLY A 33 0.46 6.02 7.99
C GLY A 33 -0.41 5.01 7.22
N ALA A 34 0.20 3.93 6.73
CA ALA A 34 -0.51 2.84 6.05
C ALA A 34 -1.48 2.13 7.01
N GLY A 35 -1.05 1.83 8.24
CA GLY A 35 -1.90 1.24 9.26
C GLY A 35 -3.10 2.14 9.59
N LEU A 36 -2.87 3.44 9.78
CA LEU A 36 -3.93 4.40 10.05
C LEU A 36 -4.90 4.50 8.87
N LEU A 37 -4.38 4.58 7.64
CA LEU A 37 -5.21 4.63 6.42
C LEU A 37 -6.12 3.40 6.29
N VAL A 38 -5.63 2.22 6.66
CA VAL A 38 -6.38 0.96 6.56
C VAL A 38 -7.37 0.77 7.71
N LEU A 39 -6.97 1.10 8.94
CA LEU A 39 -7.72 0.76 10.15
C LEU A 39 -8.63 1.88 10.64
N LEU A 40 -8.25 3.15 10.48
CA LEU A 40 -9.02 4.27 11.01
C LEU A 40 -10.41 4.38 10.38
N PRO A 41 -10.57 4.30 9.04
CA PRO A 41 -11.89 4.37 8.42
C PRO A 41 -12.87 3.27 8.86
N PRO A 42 -12.53 1.96 8.78
CA PRO A 42 -13.43 0.90 9.22
C PRO A 42 -13.65 0.92 10.73
N ALA A 43 -12.65 1.29 11.54
CA ALA A 43 -12.82 1.43 12.98
C ALA A 43 -13.82 2.54 13.34
N MET A 44 -13.76 3.67 12.63
CA MET A 44 -14.70 4.78 12.85
C MET A 44 -16.13 4.36 12.50
N ILE A 45 -16.34 3.73 11.34
CA ILE A 45 -17.66 3.22 10.92
C ILE A 45 -18.20 2.21 11.93
N TRP A 46 -17.38 1.24 12.31
CA TRP A 46 -17.76 0.19 13.24
C TRP A 46 -18.06 0.75 14.63
N LEU A 47 -17.23 1.66 15.15
CA LEU A 47 -17.46 2.29 16.45
C LEU A 47 -18.78 3.08 16.45
N THR A 48 -19.06 3.84 15.38
CA THR A 48 -20.33 4.55 15.24
C THR A 48 -21.52 3.59 15.23
N SER A 49 -21.41 2.42 14.59
CA SER A 49 -22.49 1.42 14.59
C SER A 49 -22.75 0.81 15.98
N ARG A 50 -21.77 0.86 16.90
CA ARG A 50 -21.95 0.39 18.29
C ARG A 50 -22.48 1.48 19.22
N ILE A 51 -22.09 2.73 19.01
CA ILE A 51 -22.58 3.87 19.79
C ILE A 51 -24.04 4.20 19.40
N PHE A 52 -24.34 4.12 18.11
CA PHE A 52 -25.67 4.40 17.55
C PHE A 52 -26.16 3.15 16.80
N PRO A 53 -26.61 2.12 17.51
CA PRO A 53 -27.04 0.88 16.88
C PRO A 53 -28.26 1.11 15.98
N PRO A 54 -28.31 0.46 14.80
CA PRO A 54 -29.47 0.53 13.92
C PRO A 54 -30.68 -0.17 14.57
N LEU A 55 -31.90 0.21 14.14
CA LEU A 55 -33.12 -0.43 14.62
C LEU A 55 -33.08 -1.95 14.32
N PRO A 56 -33.42 -2.81 15.30
CA PRO A 56 -33.27 -4.28 15.19
C PRO A 56 -33.97 -4.93 13.98
N ASP A 57 -35.04 -4.31 13.48
CA ASP A 57 -35.84 -4.81 12.34
C ASP A 57 -35.75 -3.93 11.09
N SER A 58 -34.80 -2.98 11.06
CA SER A 58 -34.59 -2.14 9.88
C SER A 58 -33.99 -2.97 8.75
N PRO A 59 -34.54 -2.89 7.52
CA PRO A 59 -33.97 -3.57 6.34
C PRO A 59 -32.49 -3.24 6.08
N TRP A 60 -31.98 -2.14 6.64
CA TRP A 60 -30.62 -1.65 6.44
C TRP A 60 -29.72 -1.81 7.67
N ALA A 61 -30.11 -2.59 8.68
CA ALA A 61 -29.32 -2.79 9.90
C ALA A 61 -27.94 -3.43 9.64
N TRP A 62 -27.78 -4.18 8.56
CA TRP A 62 -26.52 -4.82 8.13
C TRP A 62 -25.55 -3.86 7.42
N PHE A 63 -26.04 -2.71 6.94
CA PHE A 63 -25.28 -1.80 6.09
C PHE A 63 -24.03 -1.23 6.78
N PRO A 64 -24.05 -0.80 8.06
CA PRO A 64 -22.86 -0.27 8.72
C PRO A 64 -21.72 -1.30 8.80
N ASP A 65 -22.04 -2.56 9.12
CA ASP A 65 -21.03 -3.63 9.21
C ASP A 65 -20.46 -3.96 7.81
N PHE A 66 -21.32 -4.07 6.79
CA PHE A 66 -20.88 -4.24 5.40
C PHE A 66 -19.98 -3.07 4.95
N TRP A 67 -20.37 -1.84 5.27
CA TRP A 67 -19.64 -0.64 4.92
C TRP A 67 -18.27 -0.61 5.61
N ALA A 68 -18.18 -0.98 6.88
CA ALA A 68 -16.91 -1.09 7.60
C ALA A 68 -15.97 -2.11 6.91
N VAL A 69 -16.48 -3.29 6.57
CA VAL A 69 -15.68 -4.32 5.87
C VAL A 69 -15.24 -3.83 4.49
N SER A 70 -16.12 -3.20 3.73
CA SER A 70 -15.77 -2.64 2.41
C SER A 70 -14.72 -1.53 2.51
N ALA A 71 -14.80 -0.68 3.53
CA ALA A 71 -13.83 0.38 3.78
C ALA A 71 -12.46 -0.23 4.05
N PHE A 72 -12.36 -1.25 4.90
CA PHE A 72 -11.11 -1.96 5.14
C PHE A 72 -10.47 -2.47 3.84
N PHE A 73 -11.23 -3.20 3.01
CA PHE A 73 -10.70 -3.75 1.76
C PHE A 73 -10.35 -2.66 0.73
N GLY A 74 -11.12 -1.58 0.65
CA GLY A 74 -10.83 -0.44 -0.22
C GLY A 74 -9.50 0.22 0.14
N HIS A 75 -9.29 0.53 1.42
CA HIS A 75 -8.04 1.14 1.89
C HIS A 75 -6.86 0.17 1.81
N MET A 76 -7.06 -1.11 2.10
CA MET A 76 -6.04 -2.14 1.90
C MET A 76 -5.60 -2.21 0.44
N THR A 77 -6.56 -2.16 -0.50
CA THR A 77 -6.26 -2.15 -1.94
C THR A 77 -5.43 -0.94 -2.33
N LEU A 78 -5.72 0.24 -1.78
CA LEU A 78 -4.92 1.45 -2.00
C LEU A 78 -3.48 1.28 -1.50
N VAL A 79 -3.29 0.75 -0.29
CA VAL A 79 -1.96 0.51 0.28
C VAL A 79 -1.19 -0.52 -0.56
N ILE A 80 -1.82 -1.62 -0.95
CA ILE A 80 -1.19 -2.65 -1.81
C ILE A 80 -0.80 -2.03 -3.17
N TRP A 81 -1.68 -1.22 -3.75
CA TRP A 81 -1.41 -0.56 -5.02
C TRP A 81 -0.23 0.41 -4.91
N LEU A 82 -0.17 1.22 -3.85
CA LEU A 82 0.96 2.10 -3.57
C LEU A 82 2.25 1.32 -3.33
N TRP A 83 2.19 0.21 -2.60
CA TRP A 83 3.33 -0.65 -2.33
C TRP A 83 3.93 -1.23 -3.61
N ILE A 84 3.07 -1.78 -4.49
CA ILE A 84 3.48 -2.29 -5.81
C ILE A 84 4.20 -1.20 -6.62
N LYS A 85 3.67 0.02 -6.60
CA LYS A 85 4.26 1.17 -7.29
C LYS A 85 5.59 1.61 -6.67
N ALA A 86 5.68 1.65 -5.35
CA ALA A 86 6.86 2.10 -4.62
C ALA A 86 8.05 1.15 -4.78
N VAL A 87 7.80 -0.16 -4.91
CA VAL A 87 8.85 -1.18 -5.13
C VAL A 87 9.18 -1.36 -6.62
N GLU A 88 8.56 -0.58 -7.51
CA GLU A 88 8.61 -0.78 -8.98
C GLU A 88 8.32 -2.23 -9.41
N PHE A 89 7.57 -2.97 -8.59
CA PHE A 89 7.47 -4.42 -8.74
C PHE A 89 6.66 -4.75 -9.99
N PRO A 90 7.23 -5.45 -11.00
CA PRO A 90 6.54 -5.72 -12.24
C PRO A 90 5.57 -6.90 -12.05
N VAL A 91 4.42 -6.62 -11.45
CA VAL A 91 3.37 -7.61 -11.11
C VAL A 91 3.01 -8.49 -12.32
N LEU A 92 2.94 -7.89 -13.51
CA LEU A 92 2.68 -8.62 -14.75
C LEU A 92 3.80 -9.62 -15.12
N ALA A 93 5.06 -9.27 -14.85
CA ALA A 93 6.19 -10.17 -15.08
C ALA A 93 6.16 -11.34 -14.09
N PHE A 94 5.78 -11.10 -12.83
CA PHE A 94 5.59 -12.14 -11.82
C PHE A 94 4.47 -13.11 -12.21
N ILE A 95 3.29 -12.61 -12.58
CA ILE A 95 2.16 -13.45 -13.02
C ILE A 95 2.54 -14.27 -14.26
N LYS A 96 3.25 -13.66 -15.22
CA LYS A 96 3.73 -14.34 -16.44
C LYS A 96 4.82 -15.37 -16.16
N ALA A 97 5.66 -15.17 -15.15
CA ALA A 97 6.65 -16.15 -14.71
C ALA A 97 5.98 -17.32 -13.98
N TRP A 98 5.00 -17.03 -13.13
CA TRP A 98 4.21 -18.03 -12.40
C TRP A 98 3.43 -18.94 -13.35
N GLY A 99 2.74 -18.37 -14.35
CA GLY A 99 2.02 -19.15 -15.36
C GLY A 99 2.92 -20.04 -16.25
N ARG A 100 4.20 -19.69 -16.39
CA ARG A 100 5.20 -20.52 -17.09
C ARG A 100 5.76 -21.65 -16.23
N ARG A 101 5.58 -21.60 -14.91
CA ARG A 101 6.06 -22.61 -13.96
C ARG A 101 5.04 -23.74 -13.74
N ILE A 102 3.76 -23.47 -14.01
CA ILE A 102 2.64 -24.42 -13.82
C ILE A 102 2.27 -25.14 -15.13
N ARG A 103 2.80 -24.68 -16.27
CA ARG A 103 2.85 -25.42 -17.54
C ARG A 103 4.14 -26.20 -17.64
#